data_AF-A0A4Z2JEP9-F1
#
_entry.id   AF-A0A4Z2JEP9-F1
#
_cell.length_a   1.000
_cell.length_b   1.000
_cell.length_c   1.000
_cell.angle_alpha   90.00
_cell.angle_beta   90.00
_cell.angle_gamma   90.00
#
_symmetry.space_group_name_H-M   'P 1'
#
loop_
_entity.id
_entity.type
_entity.pdbx_description
1 polymer ?
#
loop_
_entity_poly.entity_id
_entity_poly.type
_entity_poly.pdbx_seq_one_letter_code
_entity_poly.pdbx_strand_id
1 'polypeptide(L)'
;MATRWQPGETEQRKQEDSRQKRRRRKRAEVNMPQEKSMAVPEFLSKAELIKQGAEARLYRVEFLGKPTIVKERFKKRYRHPVLDEKLTHRRTVQEVRSILRCRRAGKFNNSRLLGWTSFRQI
;
A
#
# COMPACT_ATOMS: atom_id res chain seq x y z
N MET A 1 -50.58 -0.73 -50.48
CA MET A 1 -50.62 -1.98 -49.70
C MET A 1 -49.74 -1.81 -48.48
N ALA A 2 -50.33 -1.60 -47.30
CA ALA A 2 -49.60 -1.38 -46.05
C ALA A 2 -49.26 -2.73 -45.40
N THR A 3 -47.98 -2.96 -45.10
CA THR A 3 -47.48 -4.15 -44.43
C THR A 3 -48.05 -4.25 -43.01
N ARG A 4 -48.64 -5.41 -42.71
CA ARG A 4 -49.23 -5.78 -41.42
C ARG A 4 -48.16 -5.75 -40.33
N TRP A 5 -48.31 -4.85 -39.35
CA TRP A 5 -47.44 -4.72 -38.18
C TRP A 5 -47.54 -6.00 -37.32
N GLN A 6 -46.43 -6.70 -37.10
CA GLN A 6 -46.37 -7.88 -36.23
C GLN A 6 -45.75 -7.50 -34.87
N PRO A 7 -46.50 -7.56 -33.74
CA PRO A 7 -46.03 -7.03 -32.45
C PRO A 7 -44.90 -7.84 -31.77
N GLY A 8 -44.51 -9.00 -32.30
CA GLY A 8 -43.71 -10.00 -31.55
C GLY A 8 -42.18 -9.87 -31.63
N GLU A 9 -41.62 -9.19 -32.63
CA GLU A 9 -40.16 -9.24 -32.89
C GLU A 9 -39.36 -8.26 -32.02
N THR A 10 -39.98 -7.17 -31.58
CA THR A 10 -39.28 -6.12 -30.82
C THR A 10 -39.01 -6.50 -29.36
N GLU A 11 -39.82 -7.38 -28.78
CA GLU A 11 -39.62 -7.88 -27.41
C GLU A 11 -38.56 -8.97 -27.32
N GLN A 12 -38.51 -9.87 -28.31
CA GLN A 12 -37.48 -10.91 -28.38
C GLN A 12 -36.08 -10.29 -28.51
N ARG A 13 -35.94 -9.27 -29.38
CA ARG A 13 -34.69 -8.53 -29.58
C ARG A 13 -34.25 -7.75 -28.34
N LYS A 14 -35.20 -7.16 -27.59
CA LYS A 14 -34.93 -6.48 -26.31
C LYS A 14 -34.51 -7.46 -25.21
N GLN A 15 -35.11 -8.65 -25.15
CA GLN A 15 -34.72 -9.68 -24.19
C GLN A 15 -33.32 -10.25 -24.48
N GLU A 16 -32.97 -10.42 -25.75
CA GLU A 16 -31.63 -10.88 -26.16
C GLU A 16 -30.54 -9.84 -25.86
N ASP A 17 -30.78 -8.56 -26.17
CA ASP A 17 -29.87 -7.46 -25.83
C ASP A 17 -29.64 -7.35 -24.32
N SER A 18 -30.69 -7.57 -23.51
CA SER A 18 -30.59 -7.56 -22.05
C SER A 18 -29.74 -8.74 -21.52
N ARG A 19 -29.82 -9.92 -22.15
CA ARG A 19 -29.00 -11.10 -21.86
C ARG A 19 -27.55 -10.88 -22.28
N GLN A 20 -27.32 -10.27 -23.44
CA GLN A 20 -25.99 -9.98 -23.98
C GLN A 20 -25.28 -8.86 -23.20
N LYS A 21 -26.03 -7.86 -22.72
CA LYS A 21 -25.55 -6.79 -21.82
C LYS A 21 -25.23 -7.31 -20.41
N ARG A 22 -25.98 -8.29 -19.90
CA ARG A 22 -25.65 -9.02 -18.64
C ARG A 22 -24.39 -9.88 -18.78
N ARG A 23 -24.21 -10.58 -19.92
CA ARG A 23 -22.99 -11.36 -20.21
C ARG A 23 -21.75 -10.47 -20.36
N ARG A 24 -21.86 -9.30 -20.99
CA ARG A 24 -20.77 -8.31 -21.08
C ARG A 24 -20.41 -7.71 -19.72
N ARG A 25 -21.38 -7.42 -18.85
CA ARG A 25 -21.13 -6.96 -17.46
C ARG A 25 -20.41 -8.02 -16.62
N LYS A 26 -20.84 -9.29 -16.67
CA LYS A 26 -20.18 -10.39 -15.94
C LYS A 26 -18.74 -10.66 -16.40
N ARG A 27 -18.40 -10.38 -17.66
CA ARG A 27 -17.02 -10.56 -18.17
C ARG A 27 -16.06 -9.42 -17.77
N ALA A 28 -16.60 -8.24 -17.51
CA ALA A 28 -15.81 -7.08 -17.05
C ALA A 28 -15.57 -7.08 -15.53
N GLU A 29 -16.33 -7.86 -14.78
CA GLU A 29 -16.28 -7.92 -13.31
C GLU A 29 -15.22 -8.91 -12.77
N VAL A 30 -14.68 -9.78 -13.64
CA VAL A 30 -13.60 -10.73 -13.30
C VAL A 30 -12.27 -10.22 -13.85
N ASN A 31 -11.85 -9.06 -13.36
CA ASN A 31 -10.43 -8.72 -13.37
C ASN A 31 -10.12 -7.97 -12.08
N MET A 32 -10.14 -8.70 -10.97
CA MET A 32 -9.50 -8.23 -9.74
C MET A 32 -8.00 -8.23 -9.99
N PRO A 33 -7.33 -7.06 -10.03
CA PRO A 33 -5.88 -7.04 -10.06
C PRO A 33 -5.40 -7.73 -8.78
N GLN A 34 -4.64 -8.81 -8.96
CA GLN A 34 -4.10 -9.60 -7.87
C GLN A 34 -3.35 -8.69 -6.90
N GLU A 35 -3.76 -8.73 -5.64
CA GLU A 35 -3.14 -7.96 -4.57
C GLU A 35 -1.67 -8.39 -4.42
N LYS A 36 -0.74 -7.62 -5.01
CA LYS A 36 0.68 -7.62 -4.63
C LYS A 36 0.79 -7.07 -3.21
N SER A 37 0.42 -7.86 -2.21
CA SER A 37 0.59 -7.50 -0.82
C SER A 37 1.45 -8.56 -0.14
N MET A 38 2.50 -8.09 0.53
CA MET A 38 3.45 -8.85 1.36
C MET A 38 4.73 -9.37 0.69
N ALA A 39 5.23 -8.70 -0.35
CA ALA A 39 6.65 -8.81 -0.65
C ALA A 39 7.43 -8.04 0.43
N VAL A 40 8.06 -8.76 1.36
CA VAL A 40 9.05 -8.19 2.27
C VAL A 40 10.18 -7.65 1.37
N PRO A 41 10.59 -6.37 1.52
CA PRO A 41 11.70 -5.85 0.74
C PRO A 41 12.92 -6.77 0.82
N GLU A 42 13.60 -7.01 -0.30
CA GLU A 42 14.71 -7.98 -0.37
C GLU A 42 15.80 -7.70 0.67
N PHE A 43 16.06 -6.43 0.98
CA PHE A 43 17.03 -6.03 1.99
C PHE A 43 16.63 -6.39 3.44
N LEU A 44 15.35 -6.68 3.69
CA LEU A 44 14.85 -7.16 4.99
C LEU A 44 14.78 -8.68 5.09
N SER A 45 15.08 -9.42 4.01
CA SER A 45 15.08 -10.90 4.03
C SER A 45 16.04 -11.50 5.07
N LYS A 46 17.17 -10.82 5.32
CA LYS A 46 18.19 -11.20 6.31
C LYS A 46 18.04 -10.47 7.65
N ALA A 47 16.99 -9.67 7.82
CA ALA A 47 16.80 -8.84 8.99
C ALA A 47 16.11 -9.59 10.13
N GLU A 48 16.54 -9.36 11.37
CA GLU A 48 15.93 -9.96 12.56
C GLU A 48 14.76 -9.09 13.02
N LEU A 49 13.54 -9.63 13.09
CA LEU A 49 12.38 -8.91 13.63
C LEU A 49 12.52 -8.77 15.15
N ILE A 50 12.58 -7.54 15.65
CA ILE A 50 12.65 -7.25 17.10
C ILE A 50 11.24 -7.23 17.68
N LYS A 51 10.36 -6.42 17.07
CA LYS A 51 9.01 -6.18 17.60
C LYS A 51 8.06 -5.72 16.50
N GLN A 52 6.81 -6.14 16.61
CA GLN A 52 5.70 -5.67 15.76
C GLN A 52 4.68 -4.91 16.61
N GLY A 53 4.27 -3.72 16.16
CA GLY A 53 3.19 -2.93 16.76
C GLY A 53 2.02 -2.72 15.80
N ALA A 54 1.08 -1.83 16.13
CA ALA A 54 -0.04 -1.48 15.26
C ALA A 54 0.37 -0.58 14.07
N GLU A 55 1.44 0.18 14.24
CA GLU A 55 1.89 1.20 13.30
C GLU A 55 3.08 0.76 12.42
N ALA A 56 3.95 -0.10 12.95
CA ALA A 56 5.19 -0.49 12.30
C ALA A 56 5.77 -1.81 12.83
N ARG A 57 6.66 -2.42 12.03
CA ARG A 57 7.59 -3.49 12.44
C ARG A 57 8.98 -2.90 12.63
N LEU A 58 9.67 -3.35 13.67
CA LEU A 58 11.05 -2.98 13.97
C LEU A 58 11.97 -4.16 13.69
N TYR A 59 12.98 -3.93 12.86
CA TYR A 59 13.98 -4.90 12.49
C TYR A 59 15.37 -4.47 12.97
N ARG A 60 16.19 -5.44 13.35
CA ARG A 60 17.63 -5.28 13.55
C ARG A 60 18.35 -5.67 12.28
N VAL A 61 19.21 -4.78 11.81
CA VAL A 61 20.05 -5.01 10.61
C VAL A 61 21.46 -4.51 10.86
N GLU A 62 22.39 -4.97 10.05
CA GLU A 62 23.70 -4.36 9.91
C GLU A 62 23.70 -3.49 8.66
N PHE A 63 23.95 -2.19 8.82
CA PHE A 63 24.01 -1.24 7.73
C PHE A 63 25.34 -0.51 7.74
N LEU A 64 26.12 -0.63 6.66
CA LEU A 64 27.47 -0.06 6.54
C LEU A 64 28.39 -0.43 7.73
N GLY A 65 28.35 -1.71 8.14
CA GLY A 65 29.17 -2.23 9.26
C GLY A 65 28.72 -1.75 10.64
N LYS A 66 27.52 -1.15 10.75
CA LYS A 66 26.98 -0.61 12.00
C LYS A 66 25.65 -1.28 12.35
N PRO A 67 25.43 -1.61 13.64
CA PRO A 67 24.14 -2.12 14.08
C PRO A 67 23.08 -1.03 13.96
N THR A 68 22.07 -1.28 13.15
CA THR A 68 21.02 -0.33 12.78
C THR A 68 19.65 -0.92 13.03
N ILE A 69 18.70 -0.04 13.33
CA ILE A 69 17.29 -0.39 13.49
C ILE A 69 16.52 0.13 12.28
N VAL A 70 15.69 -0.72 11.68
CA VAL A 70 14.79 -0.33 10.59
C VAL A 70 13.36 -0.36 11.10
N LYS A 71 12.61 0.73 10.88
CA LYS A 71 11.20 0.85 11.19
C LYS A 71 10.38 0.81 9.89
N GLU A 72 9.83 -0.37 9.59
CA GLU A 72 8.93 -0.57 8.46
C GLU A 72 7.52 -0.15 8.86
N ARG A 73 6.94 0.84 8.17
CA ARG A 73 5.55 1.29 8.42
C ARG A 73 4.57 0.48 7.58
N PHE A 74 3.44 0.11 8.19
CA PHE A 74 2.37 -0.58 7.45
C PHE A 74 1.63 0.37 6.51
N LYS A 75 1.56 0.01 5.21
CA LYS A 75 0.62 0.63 4.26
C LYS A 75 -0.81 0.25 4.67
N LYS A 76 -1.64 1.24 4.98
CA LYS A 76 -3.03 1.02 5.37
C LYS A 76 -3.91 1.10 4.11
N ARG A 77 -4.52 -0.03 3.74
CA ARG A 77 -5.28 -0.19 2.47
C ARG A 77 -6.44 0.80 2.30
N TYR A 78 -6.98 1.36 3.38
CA TYR A 78 -8.09 2.31 3.34
C TYR A 78 -7.68 3.73 2.87
N ARG A 79 -6.38 4.02 2.70
CA ARG A 79 -5.89 5.36 2.37
C ARG A 79 -5.64 5.51 0.88
N HIS A 80 -6.00 6.68 0.34
CA HIS A 80 -5.65 7.04 -1.02
C HIS A 80 -4.11 7.15 -1.17
N PRO A 81 -3.48 6.53 -2.20
CA PRO A 81 -2.03 6.38 -2.29
C PRO A 81 -1.27 7.72 -2.25
N VAL A 82 -1.75 8.73 -2.98
CA VAL A 82 -1.15 10.07 -3.02
C VAL A 82 -1.18 10.76 -1.64
N LEU A 83 -2.24 10.54 -0.86
CA LEU A 83 -2.36 11.12 0.48
C LEU A 83 -1.51 10.35 1.48
N ASP A 84 -1.45 9.02 1.36
CA ASP A 84 -0.65 8.18 2.24
C ASP A 84 0.86 8.44 2.08
N GLU A 85 1.33 8.69 0.86
CA GLU A 85 2.72 9.07 0.60
C GLU A 85 3.06 10.42 1.26
N LYS A 86 2.20 11.43 1.07
CA LYS A 86 2.36 12.75 1.71
C LYS A 86 2.36 12.65 3.23
N LEU A 87 1.46 11.84 3.79
CA LEU A 87 1.33 11.63 5.24
C LEU A 87 2.56 10.91 5.80
N THR A 88 2.98 9.83 5.14
CA THR A 88 4.15 9.04 5.53
C THR A 88 5.40 9.90 5.50
N HIS A 89 5.61 10.68 4.43
CA HIS A 89 6.75 11.59 4.33
C HIS A 89 6.79 12.62 5.47
N ARG A 90 5.66 13.31 5.73
CA ARG A 90 5.57 14.29 6.82
C ARG A 90 5.86 13.66 8.19
N ARG A 91 5.32 12.48 8.48
CA ARG A 91 5.54 11.76 9.73
C ARG A 91 7.00 11.34 9.90
N THR A 92 7.63 10.79 8.86
CA THR A 92 9.05 10.41 8.90
C THR A 92 9.94 11.63 9.18
N VAL A 93 9.69 12.76 8.51
CA VAL A 93 10.44 14.01 8.76
C VAL A 93 10.26 14.50 10.20
N GLN A 94 9.03 14.44 10.73
CA GLN A 94 8.75 14.84 12.12
C GLN A 94 9.41 13.91 13.14
N GLU A 95 9.44 12.60 12.91
CA GLU A 95 10.14 11.64 13.76
C GLU A 95 11.63 11.95 13.83
N VAL A 96 12.27 12.12 12.68
CA VAL A 96 13.71 12.44 12.60
C VAL A 96 14.01 13.75 13.32
N ARG A 97 13.18 14.79 13.11
CA ARG A 97 13.34 16.08 13.81
C ARG A 97 13.19 15.96 15.31
N SER A 98 12.21 15.20 15.79
CA SER A 98 12.00 14.98 17.22
C SER A 98 13.16 14.21 17.85
N ILE A 99 13.66 13.15 17.19
CA ILE A 99 14.85 12.41 17.65
C ILE A 99 16.07 13.33 17.71
N LEU A 100 16.30 14.14 16.68
CA LEU A 100 17.44 15.07 16.64
C LEU A 100 17.35 16.12 17.76
N ARG A 101 16.16 16.66 18.03
CA ARG A 101 15.92 17.56 19.16
C ARG A 101 16.22 16.88 20.49
N CYS A 102 15.74 15.66 20.70
CA CYS A 102 16.01 14.89 21.90
C CYS A 102 17.51 14.58 22.08
N ARG A 103 18.23 14.30 20.99
CA ARG A 103 19.68 14.07 21.01
C ARG A 103 20.44 15.34 21.39
N ARG A 104 20.07 16.49 20.82
CA ARG A 104 20.68 17.79 21.14
C ARG A 104 20.43 18.21 22.59
N ALA A 105 19.28 17.85 23.15
CA ALA A 105 18.94 18.14 24.54
C ALA A 105 19.66 17.22 25.57
N GLY A 106 20.62 16.38 25.15
CA GLY A 106 21.37 15.48 26.04
C GLY A 106 20.55 14.35 26.67
N LYS A 107 19.27 14.20 26.29
CA LYS A 107 18.37 13.20 26.87
C LYS A 107 18.64 11.77 26.40
N PHE A 108 19.48 11.59 25.39
CA PHE A 108 19.82 10.30 24.79
C PHE A 108 21.34 10.13 24.63
N ASN A 109 22.08 10.23 25.73
CA ASN A 109 23.54 9.97 25.75
C ASN A 109 23.88 8.48 25.53
N ASN A 110 22.89 7.58 25.55
CA ASN A 110 23.07 6.14 25.39
C ASN A 110 22.21 5.53 24.27
N SER A 111 22.06 6.23 23.14
CA SER A 111 21.36 5.67 21.98
C SER A 111 22.36 5.24 20.91
N ARG A 112 22.74 3.96 20.99
CA ARG A 112 23.36 3.14 19.92
C ARG A 112 22.47 3.02 18.66
N LEU A 113 21.56 3.96 18.42
CA LEU A 113 20.70 4.04 17.22
C LEU A 113 21.52 4.64 16.08
N LEU A 114 22.47 3.87 15.60
CA LEU A 114 23.29 4.18 14.43
C LEU A 114 22.44 4.00 13.16
N GLY A 115 22.54 4.98 12.26
CA GLY A 115 22.29 4.77 10.83
C GLY A 115 20.84 4.80 10.35
N TRP A 116 20.07 5.86 10.63
CA TRP A 116 18.82 6.10 9.89
C TRP A 116 19.14 6.87 8.60
N THR A 117 19.84 6.23 7.67
CA THR A 117 19.88 6.75 6.30
C THR A 117 18.48 6.63 5.73
N SER A 118 17.93 7.78 5.33
CA SER A 118 16.65 7.89 4.65
C SER A 118 16.67 7.04 3.38
N PHE A 119 16.26 5.78 3.48
CA PHE A 119 15.93 4.97 2.32
C PHE A 119 14.59 5.48 1.80
N ARG A 120 14.68 6.45 0.90
CA ARG A 120 13.59 6.87 0.03
C ARG A 120 13.44 5.76 -1.03
N GLN A 121 12.20 5.48 -1.43
CA GLN A 121 11.73 4.56 -2.47
C GLN A 121 11.41 3.10 -2.06
N ILE A 122 10.11 2.82 -1.87
CA ILE A 122 9.23 1.88 -2.65
C ILE A 122 7.83 1.77 -1.98
#